data_AF-A0A6C0IAL9-F1
#
_entry.id   AF-A0A6C0IAL9-F1
#
_cell.length_a   1.000
_cell.length_b   1.000
_cell.length_c   1.000
_cell.angle_alpha   90.00
_cell.angle_beta   90.00
_cell.angle_gamma   90.00
#
_symmetry.space_group_name_H-M   'P 1'
#
loop_
_entity.id
_entity.type
_entity.pdbx_description
1 polymer ?
#
loop_
_entity_poly.entity_id
_entity_poly.type
_entity_poly.pdbx_seq_one_letter_code
_entity_poly.pdbx_strand_id
1 'polypeptide(L)'
;MSSTVVLSRTFATSNVTFSQIKVMDSGAKQAYVNYEGGKFLFQTPALTIPYGMSTFDKAGPVKYSIDLSLRGYDEAGNKTKEFYDAVHALDEYMIEQGVKHSKAWFKSELKPDIVRAFYTPIVRWGKDKDGNVKPYPPTVKLSLKKNGESFDVKMFDGQVKPPTEYEGVPVEDLLVKGAILRAVMQCTGIWFAGGKFGLSWKAAQIVMDKVPEGVRGYAFVDDAEDVESAPASIRSSALASVMPLPPTAAAIVEDDEDMDDAPEDAEPIPLPKKIVAPAGAGPAKLVKRVIPPKRA
;
A
#
# COMPACT_ATOMS: atom_id res chain seq x y z
N MET A 1 -6.80 -20.59 -15.73
CA MET A 1 -5.44 -20.01 -15.69
C MET A 1 -4.95 -20.04 -14.25
N SER A 2 -4.05 -20.98 -13.91
CA SER A 2 -3.49 -21.07 -12.56
C SER A 2 -2.64 -19.85 -12.27
N SER A 3 -2.88 -19.17 -11.15
CA SER A 3 -1.98 -18.10 -10.71
C SER A 3 -0.78 -18.74 -10.03
N THR A 4 0.41 -18.56 -10.59
CA THR A 4 1.66 -19.05 -9.99
C THR A 4 2.09 -18.09 -8.88
N VAL A 5 2.42 -18.64 -7.71
CA VAL A 5 3.02 -17.86 -6.61
C VAL A 5 4.50 -17.70 -6.92
N VAL A 6 4.95 -16.46 -7.01
CA VAL A 6 6.34 -16.11 -7.36
C VAL A 6 7.15 -15.92 -6.09
N LEU A 7 8.27 -16.61 -5.99
CA LEU A 7 9.26 -16.40 -4.94
C LEU A 7 10.24 -15.30 -5.34
N SER A 8 10.83 -14.63 -4.35
CA SER A 8 11.86 -13.59 -4.56
C SER A 8 13.01 -14.06 -5.45
N ARG A 9 13.45 -15.31 -5.31
CA ARG A 9 14.55 -15.88 -6.12
C ARG A 9 14.19 -16.16 -7.59
N THR A 10 12.92 -16.42 -7.88
CA THR A 10 12.43 -16.74 -9.23
C THR A 10 11.78 -15.55 -9.92
N PHE A 11 11.74 -14.40 -9.24
CA PHE A 11 11.09 -13.21 -9.75
C PHE A 11 11.89 -12.61 -10.90
N ALA A 12 11.23 -12.41 -12.05
CA ALA A 12 11.80 -11.74 -13.20
C ALA A 12 10.89 -10.57 -13.63
N THR A 13 11.45 -9.37 -13.71
CA THR A 13 10.72 -8.15 -14.10
C THR A 13 10.17 -8.22 -15.53
N SER A 14 10.82 -8.97 -16.42
CA SER A 14 10.39 -9.18 -17.81
C SER A 14 9.03 -9.88 -17.95
N ASN A 15 8.61 -10.65 -16.95
CA ASN A 15 7.34 -11.39 -16.98
C ASN A 15 6.15 -10.54 -16.50
N VAL A 16 6.41 -9.31 -16.05
CA VAL A 16 5.41 -8.34 -15.61
C VAL A 16 4.82 -7.62 -16.82
N THR A 17 3.51 -7.73 -16.97
CA THR A 17 2.72 -7.09 -18.03
C THR A 17 1.64 -6.21 -17.42
N PHE A 18 1.26 -5.16 -18.16
CA PHE A 18 0.30 -4.16 -17.70
C PHE A 18 -0.92 -4.13 -18.61
N SER A 19 -2.11 -3.99 -18.02
CA SER A 19 -3.31 -3.70 -18.79
C SER A 19 -3.37 -2.22 -19.19
N GLN A 20 -4.29 -1.90 -20.09
CA GLN A 20 -4.64 -0.51 -20.36
C GLN A 20 -5.15 0.18 -19.07
N ILE A 21 -4.93 1.49 -18.98
CA ILE A 21 -5.42 2.30 -17.87
C ILE A 21 -6.94 2.34 -17.92
N LYS A 22 -7.57 1.94 -16.82
CA LYS A 22 -8.99 2.08 -16.57
C LYS A 22 -9.21 3.27 -15.63
N VAL A 23 -10.14 4.15 -15.98
CA VAL A 23 -10.62 5.20 -15.07
C VAL A 23 -11.75 4.59 -14.25
N MET A 24 -11.65 4.67 -12.93
CA MET A 24 -12.68 4.23 -11.99
C MET A 24 -13.71 5.34 -11.79
N ASP A 25 -14.88 4.98 -11.26
CA ASP A 25 -15.99 5.93 -11.03
C ASP A 25 -15.61 7.07 -10.07
N SER A 26 -14.61 6.85 -9.21
CA SER A 26 -14.03 7.86 -8.31
C SER A 26 -13.07 8.84 -9.00
N GLY A 27 -12.91 8.80 -10.32
CA GLY A 27 -11.94 9.61 -11.07
C GLY A 27 -10.48 9.14 -10.94
N ALA A 28 -10.20 8.20 -10.02
CA ALA A 28 -8.90 7.56 -9.90
C ALA A 28 -8.62 6.67 -11.12
N LYS A 29 -7.38 6.70 -11.62
CA LYS A 29 -6.97 5.78 -12.69
C LYS A 29 -6.29 4.56 -12.09
N GLN A 30 -6.53 3.40 -12.66
CA GLN A 30 -5.90 2.14 -12.27
C GLN A 30 -5.50 1.32 -13.51
N ALA A 31 -4.37 0.64 -13.46
CA ALA A 31 -3.99 -0.37 -14.45
C ALA A 31 -3.76 -1.70 -13.75
N TYR A 32 -4.25 -2.80 -14.29
CA TYR A 32 -3.98 -4.14 -13.75
C TYR A 32 -2.57 -4.57 -14.09
N VAL A 33 -1.95 -5.30 -13.15
CA VAL A 33 -0.62 -5.86 -13.28
C VAL A 33 -0.75 -7.37 -13.29
N ASN A 34 -0.24 -7.98 -14.35
CA ASN A 34 -0.28 -9.42 -14.55
C ASN A 34 1.14 -9.97 -14.60
N TYR A 35 1.33 -11.17 -14.07
CA TYR A 35 2.60 -11.90 -14.14
C TYR A 35 2.36 -13.21 -14.87
N GLU A 36 3.13 -13.48 -15.93
CA GLU A 36 2.99 -14.68 -16.77
C GLU A 36 1.55 -14.91 -17.28
N GLY A 37 0.83 -13.82 -17.57
CA GLY A 37 -0.56 -13.87 -18.03
C GLY A 37 -1.60 -14.17 -16.93
N GLY A 38 -1.20 -14.30 -15.67
CA GLY A 38 -2.06 -14.52 -14.50
C GLY A 38 -2.03 -13.39 -13.48
N LYS A 39 -2.66 -13.62 -12.32
CA LYS A 39 -2.58 -12.70 -11.18
C LYS A 39 -1.15 -12.69 -10.65
N PHE A 40 -0.61 -11.50 -10.41
CA PHE A 40 0.71 -11.40 -9.81
C PHE A 40 0.63 -11.69 -8.30
N LEU A 41 1.01 -12.90 -7.92
CA LEU A 41 1.12 -13.36 -6.55
C LEU A 41 2.60 -13.41 -6.18
N PHE A 42 3.01 -12.65 -5.18
CA PHE A 42 4.38 -12.56 -4.71
C PHE A 42 4.46 -13.03 -3.27
N GLN A 43 5.35 -13.96 -2.98
CA GLN A 43 5.51 -14.51 -1.64
C GLN A 43 6.59 -13.73 -0.87
N THR A 44 6.24 -13.34 0.35
CA THR A 44 7.18 -12.70 1.29
C THR A 44 7.93 -13.73 2.13
N PRO A 45 9.15 -13.42 2.60
CA PRO A 45 9.82 -14.18 3.63
C PRO A 45 9.11 -14.00 4.99
N ALA A 46 9.64 -14.63 6.04
CA ALA A 46 9.12 -14.44 7.40
C ALA A 46 9.45 -13.01 7.86
N LEU A 47 8.44 -12.15 7.95
CA LEU A 47 8.56 -10.74 8.31
C LEU A 47 7.79 -10.44 9.59
N THR A 48 8.27 -9.46 10.35
CA THR A 48 7.65 -9.05 11.61
C THR A 48 6.69 -7.88 11.39
N ILE A 49 5.54 -7.87 12.07
CA ILE A 49 4.61 -6.75 12.10
C ILE A 49 5.04 -5.75 13.20
N PRO A 50 5.48 -4.52 12.87
CA PRO A 50 5.98 -3.58 13.87
C PRO A 50 4.88 -2.82 14.62
N TYR A 51 3.72 -2.58 13.99
CA TYR A 51 2.65 -1.71 14.54
C TYR A 51 1.32 -2.43 14.80
N GLY A 52 1.19 -3.70 14.39
CA GLY A 52 -0.08 -4.42 14.36
C GLY A 52 -0.95 -4.04 13.15
N MET A 53 -2.22 -4.45 13.19
CA MET A 53 -3.20 -4.09 12.17
C MET A 53 -3.64 -2.63 12.30
N SER A 54 -3.49 -1.87 11.22
CA SER A 54 -3.97 -0.49 11.12
C SER A 54 -5.36 -0.45 10.50
N THR A 55 -6.27 0.28 11.14
CA THR A 55 -7.62 0.56 10.66
C THR A 55 -7.76 2.01 10.26
N PHE A 56 -8.28 2.25 9.06
CA PHE A 56 -8.57 3.59 8.56
C PHE A 56 -10.07 3.73 8.30
N ASP A 57 -10.71 4.57 9.11
CA ASP A 57 -12.13 4.88 9.08
C ASP A 57 -12.30 6.40 8.90
N LYS A 58 -12.10 6.87 7.67
CA LYS A 58 -12.52 8.21 7.25
C LYS A 58 -13.64 8.07 6.24
N ALA A 59 -14.88 8.23 6.70
CA ALA A 59 -16.12 8.42 5.93
C ALA A 59 -16.47 7.36 4.85
N GLY A 60 -15.83 6.19 4.87
CA GLY A 60 -15.98 5.15 3.85
C GLY A 60 -15.82 3.73 4.42
N PRO A 61 -15.76 2.69 3.56
CA PRO A 61 -15.55 1.32 4.04
C PRO A 61 -14.22 1.22 4.80
N VAL A 62 -14.28 0.68 6.02
CA VAL A 62 -13.12 0.51 6.91
C VAL A 62 -12.01 -0.20 6.14
N LYS A 63 -10.88 0.49 5.96
CA LYS A 63 -9.70 -0.07 5.30
C LYS A 63 -8.77 -0.64 6.34
N TYR A 64 -8.44 -1.91 6.18
CA TYR A 64 -7.50 -2.62 7.02
C TYR A 64 -6.16 -2.73 6.29
N SER A 65 -5.07 -2.47 6.99
CA SER A 65 -3.73 -2.65 6.44
C SER A 65 -2.75 -3.12 7.50
N ILE A 66 -1.71 -3.83 7.06
CA ILE A 66 -0.58 -4.22 7.90
C ILE A 66 0.71 -3.72 7.26
N ASP A 67 1.64 -3.31 8.10
CA ASP A 67 3.01 -3.01 7.71
C ASP A 67 3.90 -4.20 8.05
N LEU A 68 4.69 -4.67 7.09
CA LEU A 68 5.69 -5.71 7.30
C LEU A 68 7.07 -5.08 7.37
N SER A 69 7.77 -5.26 8.48
CA SER A 69 9.12 -4.72 8.67
C SER A 69 10.14 -5.61 7.96
N LEU A 70 10.94 -5.01 7.08
CA LEU A 70 12.08 -5.65 6.41
C LEU A 70 13.32 -5.62 7.32
N ARG A 71 13.18 -6.18 8.53
CA ARG A 71 14.32 -6.30 9.46
C ARG A 71 15.35 -7.29 8.90
N GLY A 72 16.62 -6.90 8.91
CA GLY A 72 17.70 -7.71 8.33
C GLY A 72 17.82 -7.61 6.81
N TYR A 73 17.29 -6.53 6.20
CA TYR A 73 17.49 -6.26 4.76
C TYR A 73 18.97 -6.06 4.38
N ASP A 74 19.79 -5.59 5.32
CA ASP A 74 21.21 -5.33 5.09
C ASP A 74 22.08 -6.61 5.19
N GLU A 75 21.60 -7.63 5.89
CA GLU A 75 22.34 -8.86 6.16
C GLU A 75 22.48 -9.73 4.90
N ALA A 76 23.73 -10.02 4.52
CA ALA A 76 24.04 -10.89 3.40
C ALA A 76 23.56 -12.33 3.64
N GLY A 77 22.83 -12.91 2.67
CA GLY A 77 22.31 -14.28 2.74
C GLY A 77 20.96 -14.41 3.45
N ASN A 78 20.36 -13.31 3.92
CA ASN A 78 19.03 -13.32 4.50
C ASN A 78 17.95 -13.32 3.40
N LYS A 79 16.88 -14.10 3.57
CA LYS A 79 15.72 -14.12 2.65
C LYS A 79 15.05 -12.76 2.55
N THR A 80 15.15 -11.94 3.61
CA THR A 80 14.67 -10.55 3.61
C THR A 80 15.43 -9.69 2.61
N LYS A 81 16.74 -9.91 2.43
CA LYS A 81 17.55 -9.18 1.45
C LYS A 81 17.19 -9.55 0.02
N GLU A 82 17.06 -10.84 -0.28
CA GLU A 82 16.59 -11.30 -1.60
C GLU A 82 15.22 -10.70 -1.96
N PHE A 83 14.33 -10.61 -0.98
CA PHE A 83 13.02 -9.97 -1.16
C PHE A 83 13.17 -8.46 -1.39
N TYR A 84 14.00 -7.77 -0.60
CA TYR A 84 14.27 -6.35 -0.76
C TYR A 84 14.84 -6.03 -2.16
N ASP A 85 15.83 -6.78 -2.61
CA ASP A 85 16.47 -6.60 -3.92
C ASP A 85 15.46 -6.85 -5.07
N ALA A 86 14.61 -7.88 -4.94
CA ALA A 86 13.56 -8.17 -5.91
C ALA A 86 12.50 -7.05 -5.99
N VAL A 87 12.10 -6.49 -4.84
CA VAL A 87 11.17 -5.36 -4.79
C VAL A 87 11.82 -4.09 -5.34
N HIS A 88 13.09 -3.84 -5.04
CA HIS A 88 13.82 -2.69 -5.58
C HIS A 88 13.96 -2.77 -7.10
N ALA A 89 14.28 -3.96 -7.64
CA ALA A 89 14.31 -4.18 -9.08
C ALA A 89 12.92 -3.97 -9.74
N LEU A 90 11.84 -4.33 -9.03
CA LEU A 90 10.48 -4.05 -9.49
C LEU A 90 10.17 -2.55 -9.47
N ASP A 91 10.59 -1.82 -8.44
CA ASP A 91 10.45 -0.36 -8.34
C ASP A 91 11.17 0.34 -9.50
N GLU A 92 12.42 -0.04 -9.80
CA GLU A 92 13.18 0.48 -10.93
C GLU A 92 12.50 0.19 -12.27
N TYR A 93 12.04 -1.05 -12.47
CA TYR A 93 11.29 -1.44 -13.66
C TYR A 93 10.01 -0.59 -13.82
N MET A 94 9.28 -0.33 -12.74
CA MET A 94 8.07 0.51 -12.76
C MET A 94 8.38 1.96 -13.15
N ILE A 95 9.49 2.52 -12.69
CA ILE A 95 9.94 3.86 -13.08
C ILE A 95 10.27 3.90 -14.57
N GLU A 96 11.01 2.92 -15.09
CA GLU A 96 11.31 2.84 -16.53
C GLU A 96 10.03 2.74 -17.38
N GLN A 97 9.07 1.94 -16.94
CA GLN A 97 7.78 1.79 -17.62
C GLN A 97 6.96 3.08 -17.54
N GLY A 98 7.04 3.80 -16.42
CA GLY A 98 6.43 5.12 -16.28
C GLY A 98 7.00 6.17 -17.22
N VAL A 99 8.30 6.12 -17.53
CA VAL A 99 8.93 6.98 -18.54
C VAL A 99 8.47 6.59 -19.95
N LYS A 100 8.51 5.29 -20.28
CA LYS A 100 8.09 4.75 -21.59
C LYS A 100 6.62 5.04 -21.90
N HIS A 101 5.75 4.94 -20.89
CA HIS A 101 4.31 5.17 -21.01
C HIS A 101 3.87 6.55 -20.51
N SER A 102 4.79 7.51 -20.36
CA SER A 102 4.52 8.82 -19.77
C SER A 102 3.38 9.58 -20.45
N LYS A 103 3.29 9.52 -21.79
CA LYS A 103 2.17 10.08 -22.56
C LYS A 103 0.82 9.48 -22.19
N ALA A 104 0.75 8.17 -21.97
CA ALA A 104 -0.51 7.50 -21.64
C ALA A 104 -0.89 7.73 -20.16
N TRP A 105 0.10 7.70 -19.26
CA TRP A 105 -0.12 7.75 -17.82
C TRP A 105 -0.34 9.17 -17.31
N PHE A 106 0.52 10.10 -17.73
CA PHE A 106 0.57 11.48 -17.25
C PHE A 106 0.10 12.51 -18.29
N LYS A 107 -0.33 12.09 -19.48
CA LYS A 107 -0.72 12.96 -20.60
C LYS A 107 0.40 13.92 -21.07
N SER A 108 1.62 13.73 -20.61
CA SER A 108 2.80 14.56 -20.88
C SER A 108 4.05 13.69 -20.91
N GLU A 109 5.05 14.09 -21.70
CA GLU A 109 6.38 13.46 -21.65
C GLU A 109 7.12 13.94 -20.41
N LEU A 110 7.37 13.01 -19.49
CA LEU A 110 8.08 13.28 -18.24
C LEU A 110 9.51 12.75 -18.33
N LYS A 111 10.45 13.50 -17.76
CA LYS A 111 11.83 13.05 -17.56
C LYS A 111 11.90 11.96 -16.49
N PRO A 112 12.90 11.06 -16.54
CA PRO A 112 13.07 9.98 -15.57
C PRO A 112 13.11 10.47 -14.12
N ASP A 113 13.73 11.62 -13.86
CA ASP A 113 13.79 12.20 -12.51
C ASP A 113 12.41 12.60 -11.96
N ILE A 114 11.53 13.10 -12.83
CA ILE A 114 10.17 13.50 -12.45
C ILE A 114 9.32 12.25 -12.20
N VAL A 115 9.44 11.23 -13.06
CA VAL A 115 8.73 9.96 -12.86
C VAL A 115 9.16 9.29 -11.57
N ARG A 116 10.46 9.31 -11.25
CA ARG A 116 10.98 8.81 -9.96
C ARG A 116 10.39 9.57 -8.77
N ALA A 117 10.21 10.88 -8.88
CA ALA A 117 9.58 11.69 -7.84
C ALA A 117 8.06 11.43 -7.69
N PHE A 118 7.38 11.07 -8.78
CA PHE A 118 5.96 10.69 -8.76
C PHE A 118 5.73 9.24 -8.35
N TYR A 119 6.75 8.39 -8.43
CA TYR A 119 6.65 7.00 -8.04
C TYR A 119 6.63 6.87 -6.52
N THR A 120 5.62 6.15 -6.02
CA THR A 120 5.54 5.73 -4.63
C THR A 120 6.21 4.36 -4.51
N PRO A 121 7.39 4.26 -3.86
CA PRO A 121 8.12 3.01 -3.73
C PRO A 121 7.32 1.99 -2.91
N ILE A 122 7.47 0.71 -3.24
CA ILE A 122 6.84 -0.37 -2.47
C ILE A 122 7.43 -0.42 -1.06
N VAL A 123 8.75 -0.17 -0.97
CA VAL A 123 9.48 -0.09 0.28
C VAL A 123 9.35 1.32 0.86
N ARG A 124 8.62 1.45 1.97
CA ARG A 124 8.44 2.71 2.67
C ARG A 124 9.51 2.87 3.76
N TRP A 125 10.26 3.95 3.67
CA TRP A 125 11.17 4.38 4.71
C TRP A 125 10.41 5.28 5.68
N GLY A 126 10.52 5.01 6.98
CA GLY A 126 10.02 5.93 8.00
C GLY A 126 10.77 7.26 7.87
N LYS A 127 10.05 8.35 7.61
CA LYS A 127 10.62 9.70 7.58
C LYS A 127 10.08 10.48 8.77
N ASP A 128 10.89 11.37 9.31
CA ASP A 128 10.47 12.33 10.32
C ASP A 128 9.81 13.56 9.68
N LYS A 129 9.23 14.43 10.50
CA LYS A 129 8.63 15.70 10.05
C LYS A 129 9.62 16.56 9.24
N ASP A 130 10.89 16.52 9.62
CA ASP A 130 11.99 17.19 8.92
C ASP A 130 12.49 16.45 7.66
N GLY A 131 11.83 15.36 7.25
CA GLY A 131 12.17 14.56 6.06
C GLY A 131 13.35 13.59 6.25
N ASN A 132 13.95 13.54 7.44
CA ASN A 132 15.06 12.65 7.77
C ASN A 132 14.58 11.19 7.89
N VAL A 133 15.35 10.25 7.35
CA VAL A 133 15.04 8.82 7.47
C VAL A 133 15.24 8.39 8.92
N LYS A 134 14.16 7.94 9.57
CA LYS A 134 14.20 7.41 10.93
C LYS A 134 15.08 6.14 10.95
N PRO A 135 15.75 5.82 12.07
CA PRO A 135 16.59 4.63 12.21
C PRO A 135 15.76 3.35 12.36
N TYR A 136 14.62 3.25 11.68
CA TYR A 136 13.76 2.08 11.67
C TYR A 136 13.93 1.31 10.37
N PRO A 137 13.85 -0.04 10.41
CA PRO A 137 13.86 -0.82 9.19
C PRO A 137 12.70 -0.41 8.28
N PRO A 138 12.89 -0.42 6.96
CA PRO A 138 11.83 -0.06 6.03
C PRO A 138 10.66 -1.05 6.11
N THR A 139 9.46 -0.59 5.74
CA THR A 139 8.24 -1.38 5.79
C THR A 139 7.60 -1.57 4.41
N VAL A 140 6.83 -2.64 4.27
CA VAL A 140 5.95 -2.88 3.11
C VAL A 140 4.52 -2.92 3.60
N LYS A 141 3.67 -2.05 3.04
CA LYS A 141 2.26 -1.97 3.39
C LYS A 141 1.44 -2.95 2.57
N LEU A 142 0.65 -3.77 3.25
CA LEU A 142 -0.31 -4.70 2.66
C LEU A 142 -1.73 -4.33 3.07
N SER A 143 -2.61 -4.18 2.09
CA SER A 143 -4.03 -3.97 2.35
C SER A 143 -4.74 -5.31 2.59
N LEU A 144 -5.61 -5.35 3.59
CA LEU A 144 -6.49 -6.46 3.87
C LEU A 144 -7.88 -6.06 3.40
N LYS A 145 -8.44 -6.81 2.44
CA LYS A 145 -9.80 -6.58 1.99
C LYS A 145 -10.77 -7.27 2.93
N LYS A 146 -11.71 -6.51 3.48
CA LYS A 146 -12.87 -7.02 4.21
C LYS A 146 -14.06 -7.05 3.26
N ASN A 147 -14.74 -8.18 3.16
CA ASN A 147 -15.94 -8.35 2.37
C ASN A 147 -17.12 -8.60 3.32
N GLY A 148 -17.83 -7.52 3.69
CA GLY A 148 -18.86 -7.56 4.72
C GLY A 148 -18.26 -7.80 6.10
N GLU A 149 -18.56 -8.96 6.70
CA GLU A 149 -18.11 -9.32 8.05
C GLU A 149 -16.80 -10.13 8.04
N SER A 150 -16.46 -10.75 6.91
CA SER A 150 -15.29 -11.64 6.79
C SER A 150 -14.14 -10.98 6.00
N PHE A 151 -12.90 -11.32 6.36
CA PHE A 151 -11.73 -10.93 5.59
C PHE A 151 -11.57 -11.85 4.35
N ASP A 152 -11.24 -11.28 3.19
CA ASP A 152 -10.91 -12.02 1.95
C ASP A 152 -9.56 -12.77 2.05
N VAL A 153 -8.89 -12.67 3.19
CA VAL A 153 -7.54 -13.17 3.44
C VAL A 153 -7.63 -14.44 4.27
N LYS A 154 -7.11 -15.54 3.71
CA LYS A 154 -7.00 -16.81 4.45
C LYS A 154 -5.80 -16.78 5.37
N MET A 155 -6.01 -17.13 6.64
CA MET A 155 -4.97 -17.16 7.65
C MET A 155 -4.71 -18.60 8.08
N PHE A 156 -3.44 -19.00 8.05
CA PHE A 156 -3.02 -20.35 8.42
C PHE A 156 -2.06 -20.29 9.60
N ASP A 157 -2.13 -21.29 10.47
CA ASP A 157 -1.12 -21.54 11.47
C ASP A 157 0.09 -22.24 10.83
N GLY A 158 1.26 -21.63 10.91
CA GLY A 158 2.52 -22.17 10.41
C GLY A 158 3.20 -23.16 11.35
N GLN A 159 2.75 -23.28 12.60
CA GLN A 159 3.27 -24.23 13.58
C GLN A 159 2.73 -25.65 13.36
N VAL A 160 1.50 -25.76 12.85
CA VAL A 160 0.86 -27.05 12.53
C VAL A 160 1.22 -27.46 11.09
N LYS A 161 1.54 -28.74 10.89
CA LYS A 161 1.77 -29.33 9.57
C LYS A 161 0.75 -30.46 9.34
N PRO A 162 -0.19 -30.34 8.38
CA PRO A 162 -0.36 -29.25 7.42
C PRO A 162 -0.85 -27.94 8.08
N PRO A 163 -0.54 -26.77 7.48
CA PRO A 163 -1.04 -25.49 7.98
C PRO A 163 -2.56 -25.53 8.08
N THR A 164 -3.08 -25.29 9.28
CA THR A 164 -4.53 -25.32 9.54
C THR A 164 -5.06 -23.88 9.47
N GLU A 165 -6.22 -23.70 8.85
CA GLU A 165 -6.86 -22.39 8.77
C GLU A 165 -7.35 -21.95 10.16
N TYR A 166 -7.10 -20.70 10.54
CA TYR A 166 -7.67 -20.14 11.76
C TYR A 166 -9.16 -19.86 11.52
N GLU A 167 -10.03 -20.76 11.96
CA GLU A 167 -11.48 -20.55 11.96
C GLU A 167 -11.93 -19.97 13.32
N GLY A 168 -12.63 -18.84 13.30
CA GLY A 168 -13.26 -18.24 14.49
C GLY A 168 -12.37 -17.34 15.34
N VAL A 169 -11.09 -17.15 14.99
CA VAL A 169 -10.22 -16.15 15.64
C VAL A 169 -10.31 -14.84 14.85
N PRO A 170 -10.62 -13.70 15.50
CA PRO A 170 -10.62 -12.42 14.81
C PRO A 170 -9.21 -12.11 14.31
N VAL A 171 -9.13 -11.66 13.06
CA VAL A 171 -7.88 -11.32 12.36
C VAL A 171 -7.04 -10.30 13.13
N GLU A 172 -7.71 -9.45 13.89
CA GLU A 172 -7.15 -8.38 14.72
C GLU A 172 -6.27 -8.96 15.85
N ASP A 173 -6.66 -10.12 16.40
CA ASP A 173 -5.92 -10.83 17.45
C ASP A 173 -4.74 -11.64 16.92
N LEU A 174 -4.75 -12.00 15.63
CA LEU A 174 -3.65 -12.71 14.97
C LEU A 174 -2.58 -11.74 14.47
N LEU A 175 -2.99 -10.58 13.93
CA LEU A 175 -2.12 -9.56 13.37
C LEU A 175 -1.67 -8.53 14.41
N VAL A 176 -1.16 -9.01 15.54
CA VAL A 176 -0.66 -8.18 16.64
C VAL A 176 0.78 -7.71 16.41
N LYS A 177 1.16 -6.65 17.11
CA LYS A 177 2.54 -6.14 17.13
C LYS A 177 3.51 -7.24 17.57
N GLY A 178 4.58 -7.43 16.81
CA GLY A 178 5.61 -8.44 17.06
C GLY A 178 5.31 -9.82 16.48
N ALA A 179 4.14 -10.02 15.85
CA ALA A 179 3.85 -11.25 15.10
C ALA A 179 4.82 -11.41 13.92
N ILE A 180 5.25 -12.65 13.68
CA ILE A 180 6.08 -13.05 12.55
C ILE A 180 5.20 -13.87 11.62
N LEU A 181 5.10 -13.44 10.38
CA LEU A 181 4.26 -14.07 9.37
C LEU A 181 4.95 -14.16 8.01
N ARG A 182 4.45 -15.07 7.18
CA ARG A 182 4.74 -15.16 5.75
C ARG A 182 3.44 -14.87 5.00
N ALA A 183 3.44 -13.82 4.20
CA ALA A 183 2.29 -13.46 3.38
C ALA A 183 2.52 -13.78 1.89
N VAL A 184 1.48 -14.28 1.24
CA VAL A 184 1.34 -14.21 -0.22
C VAL A 184 0.58 -12.93 -0.54
N MET A 185 1.30 -11.96 -1.10
CA MET A 185 0.72 -10.68 -1.53
C MET A 185 0.32 -10.75 -2.99
N GLN A 186 -0.89 -10.28 -3.29
CA GLN A 186 -1.38 -10.11 -4.65
C GLN A 186 -1.24 -8.65 -5.06
N CYS A 187 -0.57 -8.38 -6.18
CA CYS A 187 -0.62 -7.06 -6.79
C CYS A 187 -2.01 -6.84 -7.39
N THR A 188 -2.73 -5.85 -6.89
CA THR A 188 -4.05 -5.48 -7.39
C THR A 188 -3.94 -4.66 -8.67
N GLY A 189 -2.94 -3.79 -8.75
CA GLY A 189 -2.68 -2.96 -9.91
C GLY A 189 -1.85 -1.72 -9.58
N ILE A 190 -1.55 -0.93 -10.61
CA ILE A 190 -0.98 0.41 -10.52
C ILE A 190 -2.11 1.39 -10.24
N TRP A 191 -1.98 2.19 -9.19
CA TRP A 191 -2.89 3.31 -8.93
C TRP A 191 -2.25 4.61 -9.40
N PHE A 192 -3.06 5.57 -9.86
CA PHE A 192 -2.64 6.92 -10.20
C PHE A 192 -3.55 7.93 -9.48
N ALA A 193 -2.97 8.78 -8.65
CA ALA A 193 -3.69 9.81 -7.90
C ALA A 193 -2.81 11.04 -7.67
N GLY A 194 -3.35 12.25 -7.87
CA GLY A 194 -2.64 13.50 -7.60
C GLY A 194 -1.29 13.65 -8.33
N GLY A 195 -1.16 13.08 -9.53
CA GLY A 195 0.11 13.05 -10.29
C GLY A 195 1.12 12.02 -9.80
N LYS A 196 0.88 11.35 -8.66
CA LYS A 196 1.66 10.22 -8.17
C LYS A 196 1.11 8.90 -8.69
N PHE A 197 1.95 7.88 -8.68
CA PHE A 197 1.56 6.51 -9.01
C PHE A 197 2.36 5.50 -8.20
N GLY A 198 1.81 4.31 -8.03
CA GLY A 198 2.47 3.23 -7.31
C GLY A 198 1.76 1.90 -7.48
N LEU A 199 2.33 0.85 -6.91
CA LEU A 199 1.72 -0.47 -6.89
C LEU A 199 0.84 -0.63 -5.64
N SER A 200 -0.34 -1.22 -5.82
CA SER A 200 -1.24 -1.56 -4.73
C SER A 200 -1.16 -3.06 -4.44
N TRP A 201 -0.78 -3.39 -3.21
CA TRP A 201 -0.64 -4.78 -2.75
C TRP A 201 -1.75 -5.12 -1.77
N LYS A 202 -2.40 -6.26 -2.00
CA LYS A 202 -3.34 -6.87 -1.05
C LYS A 202 -2.79 -8.19 -0.53
N ALA A 203 -3.07 -8.55 0.72
CA ALA A 203 -2.80 -9.92 1.16
C ALA A 203 -3.81 -10.88 0.50
N ALA A 204 -3.34 -12.02 0.02
CA ALA A 204 -4.19 -13.11 -0.45
C ALA A 204 -4.24 -14.24 0.58
N GLN A 205 -3.08 -14.61 1.13
CA GLN A 205 -2.95 -15.62 2.17
C GLN A 205 -1.86 -15.21 3.13
N ILE A 206 -2.02 -15.55 4.40
CA ILE A 206 -1.05 -15.28 5.46
C ILE A 206 -0.84 -16.56 6.27
N VAL A 207 0.41 -16.90 6.52
CA VAL A 207 0.82 -17.98 7.42
C VAL A 207 1.49 -17.34 8.62
N MET A 208 0.96 -17.56 9.82
CA MET A 208 1.56 -17.07 11.06
C MET A 208 2.63 -18.05 11.53
N ASP A 209 3.89 -17.63 11.57
CA ASP A 209 4.98 -18.45 12.11
C ASP A 209 5.07 -18.31 13.64
N LYS A 210 4.84 -17.10 14.13
CA LYS A 210 4.83 -16.79 15.56
C LYS A 210 3.84 -15.66 15.84
N VAL A 211 2.85 -15.93 16.68
CA VAL A 211 2.00 -14.89 17.26
C VAL A 211 2.49 -14.67 18.69
N PRO A 212 2.94 -13.46 19.08
CA PRO A 212 3.28 -13.19 20.46
C PRO A 212 2.00 -13.35 21.30
N GLU A 213 2.07 -14.26 22.27
CA GLU A 213 1.07 -14.38 23.31
C GLU A 213 1.22 -13.15 24.23
N GLY A 214 0.59 -12.05 23.83
CA GLY A 214 0.31 -10.98 24.78
C GLY A 214 -0.59 -11.50 25.88
N VAL A 215 -0.55 -10.87 27.05
CA VAL A 215 -1.56 -11.11 28.09
C VAL A 215 -2.94 -10.85 27.49
N ARG A 216 -3.71 -11.91 27.25
CA ARG A 216 -5.07 -11.84 26.71
C ARG A 216 -6.02 -11.79 27.90
N GLY A 217 -6.47 -10.58 28.26
CA GLY A 217 -7.45 -10.36 29.35
C GLY A 217 -6.85 -9.85 30.66
N TYR A 218 -7.66 -9.87 31.74
CA TYR A 218 -7.23 -9.51 33.09
C TYR A 218 -6.20 -10.53 33.58
N ALA A 219 -4.91 -10.18 33.55
CA ALA A 219 -3.86 -10.95 34.22
C ALA A 219 -3.18 -10.16 35.32
N PHE A 220 -3.95 -9.28 35.96
CA PHE A 220 -3.62 -8.91 37.32
C PHE A 220 -3.85 -10.16 38.16
N VAL A 221 -2.78 -10.60 38.83
CA VAL A 221 -2.92 -11.51 39.96
C VAL A 221 -3.45 -10.63 41.09
N ASP A 222 -4.61 -10.98 41.65
CA ASP A 222 -5.07 -10.38 42.90
C ASP A 222 -4.03 -10.73 43.97
N ASP A 223 -3.13 -9.78 44.24
CA ASP A 223 -2.15 -9.89 45.30
C ASP A 223 -2.92 -9.66 46.62
N ALA A 224 -3.22 -10.76 47.30
CA ALA A 224 -4.05 -10.78 48.52
C ALA A 224 -3.40 -10.08 49.73
N GLU A 225 -2.30 -9.34 49.54
CA GLU A 225 -1.60 -8.57 50.57
C GLU A 225 -1.84 -7.05 50.47
N ASP A 226 -2.54 -6.54 49.44
CA ASP A 226 -2.91 -5.11 49.32
C ASP A 226 -4.41 -4.85 49.57
N VAL A 227 -4.95 -5.45 50.63
CA VAL A 227 -6.27 -5.09 51.17
C VAL A 227 -6.12 -4.59 52.59
N GLU A 228 -5.44 -3.45 52.74
CA GLU A 228 -5.46 -2.68 53.98
C GLU A 228 -6.83 -1.97 54.13
N SER A 229 -7.72 -2.62 54.88
CA SER A 229 -8.80 -2.04 55.70
C SER A 229 -9.68 -0.91 55.11
N ALA A 230 -10.92 -1.25 54.71
CA ALA A 230 -12.10 -0.42 55.02
C ALA A 230 -13.40 -1.26 55.06
N PRO A 231 -14.36 -0.96 55.96
CA PRO A 231 -15.37 -1.90 56.41
C PRO A 231 -16.61 -1.99 55.51
N ALA A 232 -17.22 -3.18 55.53
CA ALA A 232 -18.51 -3.48 54.95
C ALA A 232 -19.63 -2.59 55.51
N SER A 233 -20.42 -1.94 54.64
CA SER A 233 -21.76 -1.47 54.97
C SER A 233 -22.64 -1.24 53.72
N ILE A 234 -23.60 -2.16 53.55
CA ILE A 234 -25.03 -1.89 53.26
C ILE A 234 -25.47 -1.54 51.81
N ARG A 235 -26.15 -2.56 51.24
CA ARG A 235 -27.45 -2.58 50.51
C ARG A 235 -27.51 -2.32 49.00
N SER A 236 -28.37 -3.15 48.42
CA SER A 236 -28.84 -3.20 47.04
C SER A 236 -29.78 -2.06 46.67
N SER A 237 -30.00 -1.97 45.35
CA SER A 237 -31.20 -1.48 44.65
C SER A 237 -31.20 -0.05 44.13
N ALA A 238 -31.36 0.05 42.80
CA ALA A 238 -32.22 0.97 42.02
C ALA A 238 -31.53 1.81 40.92
N LEU A 239 -32.00 1.54 39.70
CA LEU A 239 -32.26 2.42 38.55
C LEU A 239 -31.70 3.87 38.49
N ALA A 240 -31.05 4.12 37.34
CA ALA A 240 -31.37 5.14 36.33
C ALA A 240 -31.07 6.65 36.56
N SER A 241 -30.19 7.13 35.67
CA SER A 241 -30.30 8.37 34.87
C SER A 241 -29.62 9.68 35.33
N VAL A 242 -29.01 10.31 34.31
CA VAL A 242 -28.78 11.75 34.02
C VAL A 242 -27.45 12.42 34.44
N MET A 243 -26.76 12.90 33.38
CA MET A 243 -25.65 13.89 33.22
C MET A 243 -25.85 15.22 34.04
N PRO A 244 -24.90 16.20 34.16
CA PRO A 244 -23.83 16.59 33.20
C PRO A 244 -22.44 17.13 33.73
N LEU A 245 -21.45 17.14 32.80
CA LEU A 245 -20.20 17.94 32.54
C LEU A 245 -19.84 19.20 33.40
N PRO A 246 -18.65 19.88 33.27
CA PRO A 246 -17.21 19.56 32.95
C PRO A 246 -16.22 20.41 33.85
N PRO A 247 -15.05 20.98 33.42
CA PRO A 247 -13.77 20.47 32.85
C PRO A 247 -12.50 20.87 33.67
N THR A 248 -11.32 20.29 33.39
CA THR A 248 -9.95 20.92 33.31
C THR A 248 -8.88 19.84 33.03
N ALA A 249 -8.26 19.81 31.84
CA ALA A 249 -6.93 20.38 31.48
C ALA A 249 -5.74 19.64 32.13
N ALA A 250 -4.65 19.24 31.46
CA ALA A 250 -4.22 19.21 30.07
C ALA A 250 -2.94 18.33 30.02
N ALA A 251 -2.75 17.50 29.00
CA ALA A 251 -1.45 16.97 28.58
C ALA A 251 -1.51 16.60 27.09
N ILE A 252 -1.44 17.65 26.29
CA ILE A 252 -0.93 17.76 24.91
C ILE A 252 0.14 16.73 24.53
N VAL A 253 -0.16 15.92 23.50
CA VAL A 253 0.81 15.46 22.49
C VAL A 253 0.10 15.61 21.14
N GLU A 254 0.35 16.74 20.50
CA GLU A 254 -0.13 17.03 19.15
C GLU A 254 0.88 16.57 18.11
N ASP A 255 0.30 16.21 16.96
CA ASP A 255 0.84 16.39 15.61
C ASP A 255 1.61 15.18 15.03
N ASP A 256 0.90 14.28 14.36
CA ASP A 256 1.43 13.44 13.28
C ASP A 256 0.64 13.86 12.02
N GLU A 257 1.29 14.64 11.16
CA GLU A 257 0.73 15.13 9.90
C GLU A 257 0.58 13.96 8.91
N ASP A 258 -0.57 13.28 8.98
CA ASP A 258 -1.07 12.39 7.92
C ASP A 258 -1.43 13.21 6.68
N MET A 259 -0.43 13.47 5.84
CA MET A 259 -0.59 14.05 4.51
C MET A 259 -1.06 12.97 3.50
N ASP A 260 -2.28 12.48 3.72
CA ASP A 260 -3.11 11.78 2.73
C ASP A 260 -4.52 12.41 2.80
N ASP A 261 -4.62 13.62 2.26
CA ASP A 261 -5.88 14.18 1.80
C ASP A 261 -5.74 14.48 0.30
N ALA A 262 -6.69 13.97 -0.47
CA ALA A 262 -6.91 14.41 -1.83
C ALA A 262 -7.63 15.76 -1.74
N PRO A 263 -7.12 16.85 -2.33
CA PRO A 263 -7.93 18.04 -2.48
C PRO A 263 -9.02 17.75 -3.53
N GLU A 264 -10.26 17.57 -3.07
CA GLU A 264 -11.41 18.07 -3.81
C GLU A 264 -11.37 19.61 -3.77
N ASP A 265 -11.61 20.20 -4.94
CA ASP A 265 -11.67 21.63 -5.26
C ASP A 265 -10.33 22.37 -5.46
N ALA A 266 -9.73 22.14 -6.63
CA ALA A 266 -8.84 23.11 -7.26
C ALA A 266 -9.55 23.69 -8.50
N GLU A 267 -10.04 24.91 -8.35
CA GLU A 267 -10.42 25.81 -9.44
C GLU A 267 -9.31 25.84 -10.54
N PRO A 268 -9.67 26.04 -11.81
CA PRO A 268 -8.78 25.79 -12.95
C PRO A 268 -7.57 26.74 -12.95
N ILE A 269 -6.37 26.17 -12.80
CA ILE A 269 -5.11 26.91 -12.96
C ILE A 269 -5.00 27.38 -14.43
N PRO A 270 -4.76 28.67 -14.70
CA PRO A 270 -4.90 29.27 -16.03
C PRO A 270 -3.80 28.83 -17.02
N LEU A 271 -4.23 28.55 -18.25
CA LEU A 271 -3.42 28.30 -19.45
C LEU A 271 -2.32 29.38 -19.62
N PRO A 272 -1.03 29.01 -19.79
CA PRO A 272 -0.06 29.95 -20.35
C PRO A 272 -0.40 30.25 -21.81
N LYS A 273 -0.48 31.55 -22.08
CA LYS A 273 -1.00 32.20 -23.28
C LYS A 273 -0.30 31.72 -24.55
N LYS A 274 -1.15 31.44 -25.54
CA LYS A 274 -0.90 31.42 -26.98
C LYS A 274 0.10 32.52 -27.39
N ILE A 275 1.33 32.14 -27.73
CA ILE A 275 2.20 33.02 -28.54
C ILE A 275 1.68 32.91 -29.97
N VAL A 276 0.91 33.92 -30.36
CA VAL A 276 0.60 34.22 -31.75
C VAL A 276 1.73 35.10 -32.28
N ALA A 277 2.38 34.65 -33.35
CA ALA A 277 3.16 35.49 -34.25
C ALA A 277 3.12 34.84 -35.65
N PRO A 278 3.26 35.61 -36.75
CA PRO A 278 2.23 35.64 -37.80
C PRO A 278 2.61 34.93 -39.11
N ALA A 279 1.57 34.71 -39.92
CA ALA A 279 1.50 34.75 -41.38
C ALA A 279 2.68 34.21 -42.25
N GLY A 280 2.33 33.23 -43.10
CA GLY A 280 2.62 33.31 -44.54
C GLY A 280 3.80 32.51 -45.06
N ALA A 281 3.50 31.38 -45.71
CA ALA A 281 4.02 30.92 -47.01
C ALA A 281 3.87 29.39 -47.10
N GLY A 282 2.92 28.93 -47.91
CA GLY A 282 2.74 27.50 -48.17
C GLY A 282 3.89 26.94 -49.00
N PRO A 283 4.22 25.64 -48.90
CA PRO A 283 5.04 24.98 -49.89
C PRO A 283 4.19 24.57 -51.10
N ALA A 284 4.66 25.01 -52.27
CA ALA A 284 4.08 24.80 -53.58
C ALA A 284 3.88 23.31 -53.92
N LYS A 285 2.74 23.01 -54.57
CA LYS A 285 2.46 21.73 -55.22
C LYS A 285 3.49 21.44 -56.30
N LEU A 286 4.16 20.30 -56.18
CA LEU A 286 5.01 19.70 -57.20
C LEU A 286 4.15 19.17 -58.36
N VAL A 287 3.99 19.96 -59.43
CA VAL A 287 3.34 19.51 -60.67
C VAL A 287 4.36 18.75 -61.51
N LYS A 288 4.16 17.43 -61.66
CA LYS A 288 4.91 16.57 -62.59
C LYS A 288 4.68 17.07 -64.03
N ARG A 289 5.75 17.55 -64.65
CA ARG A 289 5.79 17.97 -66.06
C ARG A 289 5.80 16.72 -66.94
N VAL A 290 4.69 16.50 -67.65
CA VAL A 290 4.54 15.46 -68.67
C VAL A 290 5.32 15.89 -69.92
N ILE A 291 6.25 15.05 -70.37
CA ILE A 291 7.02 15.23 -71.61
C ILE A 291 6.19 14.64 -72.76
N PRO A 292 5.91 15.37 -73.85
CA PRO A 292 5.19 14.82 -75.00
C PRO A 292 6.09 13.94 -75.87
N PRO A 293 5.53 12.91 -76.55
CA PRO A 293 6.31 12.00 -77.38
C PRO A 293 6.72 12.65 -78.71
N LYS A 294 7.98 12.45 -79.11
CA LYS A 294 8.47 12.78 -80.46
C LYS A 294 7.96 11.74 -81.46
N ARG A 295 7.23 12.21 -82.47
CA ARG A 295 7.02 11.53 -83.75
C ARG A 295 8.19 11.88 -84.69
N ALA A 296 8.91 10.86 -85.16
CA ALA A 296 9.47 10.69 -86.50
C ALA A 296 10.27 9.39 -86.49
#